data_AF-A0A940P1Q2-F1
#
_entry.id   AF-A0A940P1Q2-F1
#
_cell.length_a   1.000
_cell.length_b   1.000
_cell.length_c   1.000
_cell.angle_alpha   90.00
_cell.angle_beta   90.00
_cell.angle_gamma   90.00
#
_symmetry.space_group_name_H-M   'P 1'
#
loop_
_entity.id
_entity.type
_entity.pdbx_description
1 polymer ?
#
loop_
_entity_poly.entity_id
_entity_poly.type
_entity_poly.pdbx_seq_one_letter_code
_entity_poly.pdbx_strand_id
1 'polypeptide(L)'
;GSVYFFITDTPFDAWNIVLGYDLKLNFYTDESSVTDATCGEFSVRYTGESVDKSSPVTKTDDGNWEASAHIYAKNINQPITAQLYKGDVPVGAPITKSARDYLRSLETAYTTQYTQAVAAQQAQNAAAIKKRLAMVMATELFGDASDAYFQSTGNVNDAEVTTAITQYMAMANKTDNDITTALTGYNLPDNDVKISLVLDSKTALRVYTKYDPNISGQFVRDSVGTDVTSSSGGIAPAEYHSYFELTGLTPLHLGDMYKLSLGDGNINYTPVSALTWSQRVLNSTDQQSTRNINMAKALYAYYAAANEYSTLGQS
;
A
#
# COMPACT_ATOMS: atom_id res chain seq x y z
N GLY A 1 6.75 9.55 -4.01
CA GLY A 1 7.53 8.43 -4.57
C GLY A 1 6.83 7.13 -4.27
N SER A 2 6.72 6.24 -5.25
CA SER A 2 6.28 4.86 -5.06
C SER A 2 7.41 4.00 -4.49
N VAL A 3 7.09 2.92 -3.77
CA VAL A 3 8.08 1.92 -3.38
C VAL A 3 7.99 0.76 -4.37
N TYR A 4 9.12 0.40 -4.97
CA TYR A 4 9.22 -0.66 -5.97
C TYR A 4 9.92 -1.87 -5.36
N PHE A 5 9.41 -3.06 -5.65
CA PHE A 5 10.15 -4.30 -5.43
C PHE A 5 10.62 -4.83 -6.78
N PHE A 6 11.84 -5.32 -6.87
CA PHE A 6 12.36 -5.93 -8.09
C PHE A 6 12.98 -7.29 -7.78
N ILE A 7 12.65 -8.27 -8.61
CA ILE A 7 13.49 -9.44 -8.89
C ILE A 7 13.84 -9.30 -10.37
N THR A 8 15.09 -8.99 -10.69
CA THR A 8 15.59 -9.19 -12.05
C THR A 8 16.04 -10.64 -12.14
N ASP A 9 15.25 -11.49 -12.81
CA ASP A 9 15.80 -12.54 -13.67
C ASP A 9 14.69 -13.11 -14.57
N THR A 10 14.86 -12.85 -15.88
CA THR A 10 14.16 -13.34 -17.08
C THR A 10 12.76 -12.83 -17.44
N PRO A 11 12.48 -12.57 -18.74
CA PRO A 11 11.55 -11.51 -19.11
C PRO A 11 10.16 -12.01 -19.59
N PHE A 12 9.84 -13.31 -19.49
CA PHE A 12 8.46 -13.83 -19.49
C PHE A 12 8.19 -14.78 -18.30
N ASP A 13 8.81 -14.50 -17.17
CA ASP A 13 8.52 -15.09 -15.86
C ASP A 13 8.75 -14.09 -14.70
N ALA A 14 9.18 -12.87 -15.04
CA ALA A 14 9.32 -11.75 -14.11
C ALA A 14 7.99 -11.00 -13.97
N TRP A 15 7.66 -10.70 -12.73
CA TRP A 15 6.52 -9.91 -12.31
C TRP A 15 6.92 -9.21 -11.01
N ASN A 16 6.37 -8.04 -10.75
CA ASN A 16 6.67 -7.33 -9.51
C ASN A 16 5.45 -6.58 -8.98
N ILE A 17 5.55 -6.14 -7.72
CA ILE A 17 4.52 -5.31 -7.09
C ILE A 17 5.04 -3.88 -6.93
N VAL A 18 4.23 -2.92 -7.36
CA VAL A 18 4.44 -1.51 -7.09
C VAL A 18 3.51 -1.08 -5.97
N LEU A 19 4.10 -0.51 -4.94
CA LEU A 19 3.39 0.02 -3.80
C LEU A 19 3.29 1.53 -3.88
N GLY A 20 2.09 2.00 -4.18
CA GLY A 20 1.79 3.42 -4.20
C GLY A 20 0.40 3.70 -3.68
N TYR A 21 -0.09 4.88 -4.03
CA TYR A 21 -1.52 5.18 -3.91
C TYR A 21 -2.38 4.17 -4.67
N ASP A 22 -1.85 3.55 -5.71
CA ASP A 22 -2.52 2.51 -6.47
C ASP A 22 -1.63 1.26 -6.45
N LEU A 23 -2.12 0.17 -5.86
CA LEU A 23 -1.38 -1.09 -5.77
C LEU A 23 -1.45 -1.79 -7.11
N LYS A 24 -0.30 -2.16 -7.67
CA LYS A 24 -0.21 -2.77 -9.00
C LYS A 24 0.65 -4.01 -8.99
N LEU A 25 0.22 -5.01 -9.74
CA LEU A 25 1.01 -6.17 -10.13
C LEU A 25 1.43 -5.99 -11.59
N ASN A 26 2.73 -5.87 -11.83
CA ASN A 26 3.29 -5.74 -13.17
C ASN A 26 3.65 -7.11 -13.71
N PHE A 27 3.28 -7.36 -14.97
CA PHE A 27 3.61 -8.57 -15.72
C PHE A 27 4.51 -8.16 -16.88
N TYR A 28 5.74 -8.70 -16.91
CA TYR A 28 6.71 -8.39 -17.96
C TYR A 28 6.59 -9.36 -19.13
N THR A 29 6.95 -8.89 -20.32
CA THR A 29 7.02 -9.71 -21.53
C THR A 29 8.37 -9.54 -22.26
N ASP A 30 8.96 -10.67 -22.64
CA ASP A 30 10.13 -10.78 -23.51
C ASP A 30 9.78 -11.11 -24.96
N GLU A 31 8.49 -11.08 -25.29
CA GLU A 31 7.99 -11.51 -26.57
C GLU A 31 8.69 -10.67 -27.66
N SER A 32 9.52 -11.33 -28.46
CA SER A 32 10.43 -10.69 -29.41
C SER A 32 9.71 -9.81 -30.45
N SER A 33 8.42 -10.06 -30.66
CA SER A 33 7.57 -9.27 -31.56
C SER A 33 7.01 -7.99 -30.93
N VAL A 34 7.21 -7.75 -29.63
CA VAL A 34 6.89 -6.49 -28.95
C VAL A 34 8.04 -5.50 -29.14
N THR A 35 7.77 -4.43 -29.88
CA THR A 35 8.73 -3.36 -30.20
C THR A 35 8.08 -2.00 -30.02
N ASP A 36 8.85 -0.92 -30.07
CA ASP A 36 8.30 0.45 -30.01
C ASP A 36 7.25 0.71 -31.10
N ALA A 37 7.35 0.05 -32.26
CA ALA A 37 6.41 0.19 -33.36
C ALA A 37 5.16 -0.70 -33.22
N THR A 38 5.26 -1.81 -32.48
CA THR A 38 4.22 -2.85 -32.42
C THR A 38 3.55 -2.98 -31.07
N CYS A 39 4.06 -2.36 -30.01
CA CYS A 39 3.55 -2.50 -28.64
C CYS A 39 2.06 -2.14 -28.51
N GLY A 40 1.56 -1.18 -29.31
CA GLY A 40 0.14 -0.82 -29.35
C GLY A 40 -0.80 -1.91 -29.86
N GLU A 41 -0.26 -2.98 -30.47
CA GLU A 41 -1.03 -4.16 -30.88
C GLU A 41 -1.20 -5.16 -29.72
N PHE A 42 -0.44 -4.99 -28.62
CA PHE A 42 -0.40 -5.92 -27.51
C PHE A 42 -1.17 -5.40 -26.30
N SER A 43 -1.87 -6.32 -25.65
CA SER A 43 -2.54 -6.07 -24.38
C SER A 43 -2.47 -7.32 -23.51
N VAL A 44 -2.53 -7.14 -22.21
CA VAL A 44 -2.72 -8.25 -21.28
C VAL A 44 -4.14 -8.20 -20.78
N ARG A 45 -4.85 -9.33 -20.86
CA ARG A 45 -6.19 -9.49 -20.30
C ARG A 45 -6.09 -10.21 -18.96
N TYR A 46 -6.85 -9.73 -17.98
CA TYR A 46 -6.82 -10.23 -16.61
C TYR A 46 -8.13 -10.93 -16.25
N THR A 47 -8.02 -12.03 -15.52
CA THR A 47 -9.14 -12.69 -14.84
C THR A 47 -8.79 -12.95 -13.38
N GLY A 48 -9.79 -13.02 -12.50
CA GLY A 48 -9.59 -13.13 -11.05
C GLY A 48 -9.86 -11.80 -10.34
N GLU A 49 -9.18 -11.57 -9.22
CA GLU A 49 -9.45 -10.46 -8.30
C GLU A 49 -8.63 -9.20 -8.63
N SER A 50 -8.62 -8.81 -9.90
CA SER A 50 -8.07 -7.54 -10.39
C SER A 50 -9.15 -6.48 -10.58
N VAL A 51 -8.80 -5.20 -10.39
CA VAL A 51 -9.69 -4.07 -10.74
C VAL A 51 -9.81 -3.95 -12.25
N ASP A 52 -8.70 -4.14 -12.96
CA ASP A 52 -8.66 -4.08 -14.41
C ASP A 52 -9.07 -5.40 -15.04
N LYS A 53 -9.71 -5.32 -16.21
CA LYS A 53 -9.96 -6.48 -17.07
C LYS A 53 -8.90 -6.62 -18.17
N SER A 54 -8.19 -5.54 -18.47
CA SER A 54 -7.08 -5.53 -19.40
C SER A 54 -6.25 -4.26 -19.24
N SER A 55 -4.97 -4.33 -19.61
CA SER A 55 -4.13 -3.15 -19.77
C SER A 55 -3.26 -3.26 -21.03
N PRO A 56 -2.88 -2.13 -21.64
CA PRO A 56 -1.95 -2.12 -22.75
C PRO A 56 -0.54 -2.51 -22.27
N VAL A 57 0.27 -3.06 -23.18
CA VAL A 57 1.70 -3.23 -22.93
C VAL A 57 2.41 -1.89 -23.12
N THR A 58 3.22 -1.48 -22.15
CA THR A 58 3.98 -0.23 -22.15
C THR A 58 5.46 -0.47 -21.89
N LYS A 59 6.31 0.42 -22.40
CA LYS A 59 7.75 0.38 -22.13
C LYS A 59 8.05 1.00 -20.78
N THR A 60 8.88 0.34 -19.98
CA THR A 60 9.41 0.88 -18.74
C THR A 60 10.66 1.73 -19.00
N ASP A 61 11.06 2.53 -18.00
CA ASP A 61 12.23 3.41 -18.09
C ASP A 61 13.55 2.63 -18.28
N ASP A 62 13.61 1.40 -17.78
CA ASP A 62 14.68 0.42 -17.94
C ASP A 62 14.60 -0.38 -19.26
N GLY A 63 13.63 -0.06 -20.13
CA GLY A 63 13.53 -0.58 -21.49
C GLY A 63 12.80 -1.93 -21.62
N ASN A 64 12.23 -2.44 -20.53
CA ASN A 64 11.43 -3.66 -20.53
C ASN A 64 9.98 -3.36 -20.95
N TRP A 65 9.25 -4.38 -21.36
CA TRP A 65 7.83 -4.28 -21.70
C TRP A 65 6.99 -4.86 -20.56
N GLU A 66 6.02 -4.09 -20.07
CA GLU A 66 5.16 -4.52 -18.97
C GLU A 66 3.68 -4.18 -19.23
N ALA A 67 2.80 -4.88 -18.52
CA ALA A 67 1.41 -4.53 -18.36
C ALA A 67 1.02 -4.67 -16.89
N SER A 68 0.29 -3.69 -16.34
CA SER A 68 -0.06 -3.64 -14.92
C SER A 68 -1.53 -4.00 -14.68
N ALA A 69 -1.79 -4.79 -13.64
CA ALA A 69 -3.10 -4.98 -13.06
C ALA A 69 -3.19 -4.29 -11.69
N HIS A 70 -4.17 -3.40 -11.51
CA HIS A 70 -4.47 -2.82 -10.21
C HIS A 70 -5.16 -3.84 -9.31
N ILE A 71 -4.77 -3.85 -8.04
CA ILE A 71 -5.26 -4.81 -7.04
C ILE A 71 -5.79 -4.08 -5.81
N TYR A 72 -6.86 -4.60 -5.23
CA TYR A 72 -7.31 -4.16 -3.91
C TYR A 72 -6.32 -4.64 -2.84
N ALA A 73 -6.00 -3.80 -1.84
CA ALA A 73 -5.11 -4.20 -0.73
C ALA A 73 -5.64 -5.46 -0.01
N LYS A 74 -6.96 -5.55 0.19
CA LYS A 74 -7.66 -6.72 0.74
C LYS A 74 -7.59 -7.99 -0.13
N ASN A 75 -7.14 -7.87 -1.38
CA ASN A 75 -7.05 -8.96 -2.34
C ASN A 75 -5.58 -9.30 -2.68
N ILE A 76 -4.61 -8.86 -1.88
CA ILE A 76 -3.18 -9.09 -2.15
C ILE A 76 -2.84 -10.59 -2.31
N ASN A 77 -3.64 -11.44 -1.67
CA ASN A 77 -3.51 -12.89 -1.61
C ASN A 77 -4.34 -13.62 -2.67
N GLN A 78 -5.16 -12.90 -3.42
CA GLN A 78 -6.01 -13.50 -4.43
C GLN A 78 -5.24 -13.63 -5.74
N PRO A 79 -5.40 -14.75 -6.46
CA PRO A 79 -4.73 -14.96 -7.73
C PRO A 79 -5.33 -14.07 -8.83
N ILE A 80 -4.44 -13.59 -9.70
CA ILE A 80 -4.75 -12.93 -10.96
C ILE A 80 -4.12 -13.76 -12.06
N THR A 81 -4.94 -14.13 -13.04
CA THR A 81 -4.47 -14.77 -14.26
C THR A 81 -4.32 -13.71 -15.34
N ALA A 82 -3.11 -13.56 -15.86
CA ALA A 82 -2.74 -12.66 -16.94
C ALA A 82 -2.46 -13.47 -18.22
N GLN A 83 -3.03 -13.04 -19.35
CA GLN A 83 -2.76 -13.60 -20.66
C GLN A 83 -2.41 -12.47 -21.62
N LEU A 84 -1.25 -12.58 -22.26
CA LEU A 84 -0.84 -11.67 -23.33
C LEU A 84 -1.63 -11.96 -24.61
N TYR A 85 -2.05 -10.90 -25.30
CA TYR A 85 -2.74 -10.93 -26.59
C TYR A 85 -2.09 -9.98 -27.57
N LYS A 86 -2.06 -10.39 -28.83
CA LYS A 86 -1.83 -9.53 -30.00
C LYS A 86 -3.15 -9.39 -30.76
N GLY A 87 -3.79 -8.24 -30.64
CA GLY A 87 -5.20 -8.10 -31.02
C GLY A 87 -6.09 -9.07 -30.22
N ASP A 88 -6.72 -10.02 -30.91
CA ASP A 88 -7.55 -11.07 -30.30
C ASP A 88 -6.86 -12.44 -30.19
N VAL A 89 -5.61 -12.54 -30.64
CA VAL A 89 -4.87 -13.81 -30.62
C VAL A 89 -4.04 -13.90 -29.33
N PRO A 90 -4.23 -14.95 -28.50
CA PRO A 90 -3.40 -15.15 -27.32
C PRO A 90 -1.97 -15.48 -27.73
N VAL A 91 -1.01 -14.88 -27.03
CA VAL A 91 0.42 -15.11 -27.19
C VAL A 91 0.95 -15.78 -25.93
N GLY A 92 1.51 -16.98 -26.07
CA GLY A 92 1.99 -17.78 -24.94
C GLY A 92 0.86 -18.33 -24.05
N ALA A 93 1.26 -18.98 -22.96
CA ALA A 93 0.34 -19.53 -21.97
C ALA A 93 -0.04 -18.45 -20.92
N PRO A 94 -1.22 -18.56 -20.28
CA PRO A 94 -1.60 -17.67 -19.21
C PRO A 94 -0.75 -17.93 -17.97
N ILE A 95 -0.43 -16.88 -17.23
CA ILE A 95 0.27 -16.96 -15.96
C ILE A 95 -0.67 -16.55 -14.82
N THR A 96 -0.70 -17.34 -13.75
CA THR A 96 -1.52 -17.07 -12.57
C THR A 96 -0.61 -16.76 -11.39
N LYS A 97 -0.72 -15.56 -10.82
CA LYS A 97 0.11 -15.07 -9.72
C LYS A 97 -0.73 -14.27 -8.74
N SER A 98 -0.35 -14.25 -7.46
CA SER A 98 -0.87 -13.30 -6.47
C SER A 98 0.26 -12.40 -5.97
N ALA A 99 -0.05 -11.17 -5.58
CA ALA A 99 0.93 -10.28 -4.98
C ALA A 99 1.60 -10.88 -3.72
N ARG A 100 0.86 -11.67 -2.93
CA ARG A 100 1.41 -12.39 -1.77
C ARG A 100 2.46 -13.42 -2.18
N ASP A 101 2.24 -14.19 -3.24
CA ASP A 101 3.24 -15.17 -3.71
C ASP A 101 4.58 -14.48 -4.06
N TYR A 102 4.51 -13.24 -4.53
CA TYR A 102 5.70 -12.44 -4.86
C TYR A 102 6.48 -12.11 -3.61
N LEU A 103 5.76 -11.56 -2.64
CA LEU A 103 6.30 -11.08 -1.38
C LEU A 103 6.94 -12.25 -0.62
N ARG A 104 6.30 -13.42 -0.61
CA ARG A 104 6.86 -14.64 0.00
C ARG A 104 8.12 -15.15 -0.71
N SER A 105 8.16 -15.08 -2.03
CA SER A 105 9.35 -15.41 -2.80
C SER A 105 10.51 -14.46 -2.44
N LEU A 106 10.24 -13.16 -2.35
CA LEU A 106 11.21 -12.16 -1.93
C LEU A 106 11.65 -12.35 -0.47
N GLU A 107 10.73 -12.64 0.43
CA GLU A 107 11.00 -12.89 1.84
C GLU A 107 11.97 -14.06 1.99
N THR A 108 11.72 -15.15 1.28
CA THR A 108 12.59 -16.34 1.27
C THR A 108 13.99 -16.00 0.77
N ALA A 109 14.07 -15.29 -0.36
CA ALA A 109 15.33 -14.88 -0.97
C ALA A 109 16.14 -13.96 -0.04
N TYR A 110 15.51 -12.91 0.52
CA TYR A 110 16.17 -11.98 1.42
C TYR A 110 16.54 -12.61 2.77
N THR A 111 15.75 -13.56 3.27
CA THR A 111 16.09 -14.31 4.49
C THR A 111 17.37 -15.14 4.28
N THR A 112 17.49 -15.80 3.14
CA THR A 112 18.71 -16.56 2.78
C THR A 112 19.90 -15.62 2.64
N GLN A 113 19.76 -14.52 1.90
CA GLN A 113 20.83 -13.53 1.72
C GLN A 113 21.26 -12.90 3.05
N TYR A 114 20.32 -12.59 3.94
CA TYR A 114 20.60 -12.04 5.27
C TYR A 114 21.43 -13.03 6.10
N THR A 115 21.02 -14.29 6.13
CA THR A 115 21.74 -15.36 6.86
C THR A 115 23.18 -15.50 6.37
N GLN A 116 23.37 -15.49 5.05
CA GLN A 116 24.68 -15.55 4.42
C GLN A 116 25.54 -14.31 4.76
N ALA A 117 24.97 -13.11 4.70
CA ALA A 117 25.68 -11.87 5.03
C ALA A 117 26.11 -11.82 6.51
N VAL A 118 25.25 -12.30 7.43
CA VAL A 118 25.58 -12.42 8.86
C VAL A 118 26.71 -13.43 9.08
N ALA A 119 26.63 -14.62 8.47
CA ALA A 119 27.67 -15.64 8.58
C ALA A 119 29.03 -15.16 8.02
N ALA A 120 29.00 -14.38 6.94
CA ALA A 120 30.16 -13.76 6.32
C ALA A 120 30.64 -12.46 7.02
N GLN A 121 30.02 -12.07 8.15
CA GLN A 121 30.33 -10.86 8.92
C GLN A 121 30.24 -9.55 8.12
N GLN A 122 29.37 -9.51 7.10
CA GLN A 122 29.15 -8.34 6.25
C GLN A 122 28.08 -7.42 6.85
N ALA A 123 28.40 -6.74 7.95
CA ALA A 123 27.43 -5.98 8.75
C ALA A 123 26.60 -4.95 7.93
N GLN A 124 27.25 -4.20 7.03
CA GLN A 124 26.55 -3.21 6.19
C GLN A 124 25.58 -3.87 5.20
N ASN A 125 26.00 -4.96 4.56
CA ASN A 125 25.16 -5.73 3.64
C ASN A 125 23.97 -6.35 4.38
N ALA A 126 24.21 -6.97 5.53
CA ALA A 126 23.16 -7.53 6.39
C ALA A 126 22.15 -6.47 6.82
N ALA A 127 22.60 -5.27 7.19
CA ALA A 127 21.70 -4.15 7.52
C ALA A 127 20.85 -3.70 6.32
N ALA A 128 21.43 -3.64 5.12
CA ALA A 128 20.70 -3.30 3.91
C ALA A 128 19.64 -4.35 3.57
N ILE A 129 20.00 -5.65 3.62
CA ILE A 129 19.06 -6.75 3.38
C ILE A 129 17.95 -6.75 4.42
N LYS A 130 18.25 -6.50 5.70
CA LYS A 130 17.25 -6.43 6.76
C LYS A 130 16.17 -5.37 6.48
N LYS A 131 16.55 -4.20 5.94
CA LYS A 131 15.61 -3.15 5.52
C LYS A 131 14.70 -3.62 4.36
N ARG A 132 15.26 -4.35 3.39
CA ARG A 132 14.47 -4.95 2.29
C ARG A 132 13.49 -5.99 2.80
N LEU A 133 13.95 -6.89 3.68
CA LEU A 133 13.13 -7.91 4.31
C LEU A 133 11.99 -7.28 5.13
N ALA A 134 12.27 -6.24 5.92
CA ALA A 134 11.25 -5.53 6.69
C ALA A 134 10.17 -4.92 5.80
N MET A 135 10.54 -4.31 4.66
CA MET A 135 9.57 -3.77 3.72
C MET A 135 8.68 -4.85 3.11
N VAL A 136 9.25 -5.98 2.71
CA VAL A 136 8.48 -7.12 2.17
C VAL A 136 7.49 -7.66 3.21
N MET A 137 7.96 -7.98 4.41
CA MET A 137 7.12 -8.52 5.48
C MET A 137 6.02 -7.54 5.91
N ALA A 138 6.34 -6.24 6.03
CA ALA A 138 5.35 -5.23 6.39
C ALA A 138 4.27 -5.04 5.30
N THR A 139 4.63 -5.26 4.04
CA THR A 139 3.69 -5.20 2.91
C THR A 139 2.74 -6.38 2.91
N GLU A 140 3.25 -7.61 3.08
CA GLU A 140 2.41 -8.79 3.22
C GLU A 140 1.47 -8.62 4.42
N LEU A 141 2.02 -8.20 5.56
CA LEU A 141 1.24 -7.94 6.76
C LEU A 141 0.12 -6.89 6.55
N PHE A 142 0.41 -5.80 5.81
CA PHE A 142 -0.59 -4.79 5.49
C PHE A 142 -1.74 -5.35 4.65
N GLY A 143 -1.44 -6.17 3.65
CA GLY A 143 -2.47 -6.80 2.83
C GLY A 143 -3.26 -7.88 3.58
N ASP A 144 -2.60 -8.68 4.43
CA ASP A 144 -3.25 -9.68 5.28
C ASP A 144 -4.18 -9.04 6.30
N ALA A 145 -3.73 -7.96 6.95
CA ALA A 145 -4.57 -7.17 7.85
C ALA A 145 -5.74 -6.52 7.10
N SER A 146 -5.52 -6.06 5.86
CA SER A 146 -6.59 -5.51 5.02
C SER A 146 -7.63 -6.57 4.65
N ASP A 147 -7.20 -7.78 4.28
CA ASP A 147 -8.11 -8.91 4.00
C ASP A 147 -8.98 -9.21 5.22
N ALA A 148 -8.37 -9.45 6.39
CA ALA A 148 -9.07 -9.74 7.63
C ALA A 148 -10.00 -8.57 8.07
N TYR A 149 -9.60 -7.32 7.80
CA TYR A 149 -10.39 -6.14 8.12
C TYR A 149 -11.73 -6.10 7.36
N PHE A 150 -11.71 -6.34 6.04
CA PHE A 150 -12.92 -6.27 5.20
C PHE A 150 -13.67 -7.58 5.07
N GLN A 151 -12.97 -8.71 5.14
CA GLN A 151 -13.52 -10.02 4.85
C GLN A 151 -13.50 -10.83 6.14
N SER A 152 -14.63 -10.87 6.86
CA SER A 152 -14.73 -11.67 8.09
C SER A 152 -14.55 -13.17 7.90
N THR A 153 -14.61 -13.63 6.65
CA THR A 153 -14.38 -15.00 6.21
C THR A 153 -13.30 -15.06 5.11
N GLY A 154 -12.38 -14.09 5.10
CA GLY A 154 -11.26 -14.04 4.15
C GLY A 154 -10.30 -15.22 4.31
N ASN A 155 -9.25 -15.26 3.49
CA ASN A 155 -8.27 -16.35 3.54
C ASN A 155 -7.35 -16.28 4.76
N VAL A 156 -7.36 -15.16 5.50
CA VAL A 156 -6.59 -14.96 6.72
C VAL A 156 -7.51 -14.43 7.82
N ASN A 157 -7.44 -15.05 9.00
CA ASN A 157 -8.20 -14.63 10.17
C ASN A 157 -7.39 -13.72 11.11
N ASP A 158 -8.08 -13.07 12.05
CA ASP A 158 -7.49 -12.11 12.98
C ASP A 158 -6.34 -12.69 13.83
N ALA A 159 -6.41 -13.98 14.19
CA ALA A 159 -5.35 -14.62 14.97
C ALA A 159 -4.08 -14.81 14.13
N GLU A 160 -4.20 -15.21 12.86
CA GLU A 160 -3.07 -15.35 11.94
C GLU A 160 -2.38 -14.00 11.71
N VAL A 161 -3.15 -12.92 11.52
CA VAL A 161 -2.60 -11.57 11.41
C VAL A 161 -1.89 -11.16 12.71
N THR A 162 -2.46 -11.48 13.87
CA THR A 162 -1.84 -11.18 15.17
C THR A 162 -0.49 -11.89 15.34
N THR A 163 -0.39 -13.14 14.90
CA THR A 163 0.88 -13.90 14.88
C THR A 163 1.89 -13.25 13.94
N ALA A 164 1.49 -12.88 12.71
CA ALA A 164 2.35 -12.22 11.75
C ALA A 164 2.89 -10.87 12.27
N ILE A 165 2.05 -10.06 12.93
CA ILE A 165 2.47 -8.83 13.61
C ILE A 165 3.55 -9.13 14.65
N THR A 166 3.34 -10.15 15.48
CA THR A 166 4.29 -10.51 16.54
C THR A 166 5.65 -10.92 15.96
N GLN A 167 5.65 -11.69 14.88
CA GLN A 167 6.87 -12.10 14.17
C GLN A 167 7.61 -10.90 13.56
N TYR A 168 6.89 -10.02 12.87
CA TYR A 168 7.46 -8.79 12.32
C TYR A 168 8.09 -7.91 13.41
N MET A 169 7.37 -7.71 14.51
CA MET A 169 7.84 -6.88 15.63
C MET A 169 9.09 -7.46 16.30
N ALA A 170 9.15 -8.78 16.48
CA ALA A 170 10.35 -9.46 16.98
C ALA A 170 11.55 -9.25 16.05
N MET A 171 11.37 -9.39 14.72
CA MET A 171 12.43 -9.17 13.74
C MET A 171 12.90 -7.70 13.72
N ALA A 172 11.95 -6.77 13.81
CA ALA A 172 12.21 -5.33 13.88
C ALA A 172 12.80 -4.89 15.24
N ASN A 173 12.83 -5.79 16.23
CA ASN A 173 13.19 -5.49 17.62
C ASN A 173 12.37 -4.30 18.16
N LYS A 174 11.06 -4.36 17.95
CA LYS A 174 10.09 -3.38 18.42
C LYS A 174 9.06 -4.05 19.33
N THR A 175 8.48 -3.28 20.22
CA THR A 175 7.38 -3.63 21.11
C THR A 175 6.13 -2.83 20.78
N ASP A 176 4.98 -3.22 21.32
CA ASP A 176 3.75 -2.43 21.21
C ASP A 176 3.93 -1.00 21.76
N ASN A 177 4.73 -0.84 22.81
CA ASN A 177 5.02 0.48 23.39
C ASN A 177 5.85 1.37 22.45
N ASP A 178 6.71 0.78 21.62
CA ASP A 178 7.47 1.54 20.61
C ASP A 178 6.53 2.08 19.52
N ILE A 179 5.49 1.32 19.14
CA ILE A 179 4.47 1.79 18.20
C ILE A 179 3.69 2.95 18.82
N THR A 180 3.13 2.78 20.02
CA THR A 180 2.31 3.82 20.65
C THR A 180 3.11 5.10 20.89
N THR A 181 4.37 4.98 21.32
CA THR A 181 5.28 6.12 21.50
C THR A 181 5.54 6.84 20.18
N ALA A 182 5.84 6.12 19.10
CA ALA A 182 6.07 6.72 17.78
C ALA A 182 4.81 7.41 17.24
N LEU A 183 3.63 6.98 17.67
CA LEU A 183 2.36 7.55 17.24
C LEU A 183 1.93 8.82 18.03
N THR A 184 2.64 9.20 19.09
CA THR A 184 2.27 10.34 19.95
C THR A 184 2.12 11.66 19.18
N GLY A 185 2.93 11.86 18.13
CA GLY A 185 2.90 13.06 17.28
C GLY A 185 1.67 13.16 16.35
N TYR A 186 0.86 12.10 16.25
CA TYR A 186 -0.30 12.03 15.37
C TYR A 186 -1.63 12.20 16.10
N ASN A 187 -1.60 12.75 17.32
CA ASN A 187 -2.81 12.97 18.10
C ASN A 187 -3.74 13.97 17.40
N LEU A 188 -5.03 13.64 17.31
CA LEU A 188 -6.06 14.53 16.79
C LEU A 188 -6.87 15.09 17.97
N PRO A 189 -6.58 16.34 18.41
CA PRO A 189 -7.23 16.96 19.57
C PRO A 189 -8.69 17.36 19.31
N ASP A 190 -9.13 17.36 18.06
CA ASP A 190 -10.41 17.92 17.65
C ASP A 190 -11.51 16.84 17.50
N ASN A 191 -12.72 17.17 17.97
CA ASN A 191 -13.91 16.31 17.91
C ASN A 191 -14.79 16.61 16.69
N ASP A 192 -14.50 17.68 15.95
CA ASP A 192 -15.31 18.12 14.81
C ASP A 192 -15.05 17.31 13.52
N VAL A 193 -14.11 16.38 13.57
CA VAL A 193 -13.71 15.53 12.45
C VAL A 193 -13.69 14.07 12.86
N LYS A 194 -14.28 13.21 12.02
CA LYS A 194 -14.09 11.75 12.07
C LYS A 194 -13.23 11.33 10.90
N ILE A 195 -12.37 10.33 11.11
CA ILE A 195 -11.51 9.79 10.06
C ILE A 195 -11.70 8.28 9.92
N SER A 196 -11.63 7.78 8.69
CA SER A 196 -11.59 6.35 8.39
C SER A 196 -10.59 6.08 7.28
N LEU A 197 -9.91 4.94 7.35
CA LEU A 197 -9.16 4.44 6.20
C LEU A 197 -10.09 3.94 5.12
N VAL A 198 -9.71 4.22 3.88
CA VAL A 198 -10.29 3.64 2.67
C VAL A 198 -9.19 2.80 2.03
N LEU A 199 -9.52 1.56 1.69
CA LEU A 199 -8.56 0.51 1.30
C LEU A 199 -9.10 -0.28 0.08
N ASP A 200 -9.70 0.43 -0.87
CA ASP A 200 -10.38 -0.10 -2.05
C ASP A 200 -9.52 0.11 -3.33
N SER A 201 -8.30 -0.43 -3.31
CA SER A 201 -7.21 -0.31 -4.32
C SER A 201 -6.36 0.91 -4.10
N LYS A 202 -6.94 1.89 -3.42
CA LYS A 202 -6.30 3.13 -3.05
C LYS A 202 -6.14 3.21 -1.55
N THR A 203 -4.92 3.44 -1.09
CA THR A 203 -4.72 3.82 0.32
C THR A 203 -5.12 5.29 0.44
N ALA A 204 -6.26 5.55 1.05
CA ALA A 204 -6.78 6.89 1.24
C ALA A 204 -7.30 7.08 2.67
N LEU A 205 -7.32 8.33 3.12
CA LEU A 205 -7.92 8.73 4.38
C LEU A 205 -9.20 9.51 4.08
N ARG A 206 -10.34 8.99 4.50
CA ARG A 206 -11.62 9.72 4.43
C ARG A 206 -11.84 10.51 5.70
N VAL A 207 -12.15 11.78 5.53
CA VAL A 207 -12.32 12.77 6.59
C VAL A 207 -13.75 13.28 6.54
N TYR A 208 -14.54 12.93 7.55
CA TYR A 208 -15.94 13.34 7.68
C TYR A 208 -16.01 14.65 8.45
N THR A 209 -16.79 15.60 7.94
CA THR A 209 -17.01 16.91 8.55
C THR A 209 -18.49 17.18 8.79
N LYS A 210 -18.78 18.05 9.76
CA LYS A 210 -20.15 18.47 10.11
C LYS A 210 -20.73 19.53 9.17
N TYR A 211 -19.96 20.02 8.20
CA TYR A 211 -20.33 21.16 7.34
C TYR A 211 -21.08 20.75 6.07
N ASP A 212 -21.70 21.74 5.43
CA ASP A 212 -22.59 21.61 4.27
C ASP A 212 -21.96 20.80 3.10
N PRO A 213 -22.65 19.78 2.55
CA PRO A 213 -22.20 18.97 1.41
C PRO A 213 -21.94 19.76 0.13
N ASN A 214 -22.38 21.02 0.05
CA ASN A 214 -22.16 21.90 -1.09
C ASN A 214 -20.90 22.77 -0.95
N ILE A 215 -20.17 22.70 0.16
CA ILE A 215 -18.91 23.44 0.34
C ILE A 215 -17.75 22.66 -0.28
N SER A 216 -16.99 23.33 -1.15
CA SER A 216 -15.74 22.81 -1.69
C SER A 216 -14.67 22.70 -0.60
N GLY A 217 -13.81 21.69 -0.73
CA GLY A 217 -12.71 21.45 0.21
C GLY A 217 -11.46 20.97 -0.50
N GLN A 218 -10.29 21.31 0.05
CA GLN A 218 -9.01 20.88 -0.47
C GLN A 218 -8.08 20.48 0.68
N PHE A 219 -7.24 19.48 0.43
CA PHE A 219 -6.17 19.11 1.35
C PHE A 219 -4.87 19.79 0.94
N VAL A 220 -4.30 20.54 1.88
CA VAL A 220 -2.98 21.16 1.75
C VAL A 220 -2.03 20.44 2.68
N ARG A 221 -0.90 19.95 2.16
CA ARG A 221 0.17 19.38 2.99
C ARG A 221 0.85 20.50 3.77
N ASP A 222 1.18 20.27 5.05
CA ASP A 222 1.76 21.30 5.93
C ASP A 222 3.18 21.75 5.50
N SER A 223 3.79 21.10 4.50
CA SER A 223 5.05 21.49 3.86
C SER A 223 4.87 21.72 2.35
N VAL A 224 5.71 22.58 1.75
CA VAL A 224 5.65 23.11 0.37
C VAL A 224 5.50 21.99 -0.67
N GLY A 225 4.26 21.57 -0.93
CA GLY A 225 3.99 20.38 -1.72
C GLY A 225 2.51 20.27 -2.09
N THR A 226 2.30 19.67 -3.27
CA THR A 226 1.07 19.57 -4.06
C THR A 226 -0.23 19.36 -3.29
N ASP A 227 -1.26 20.11 -3.71
CA ASP A 227 -2.65 19.90 -3.34
C ASP A 227 -3.08 18.47 -3.67
N VAL A 228 -3.80 17.84 -2.76
CA VAL A 228 -4.44 16.55 -3.04
C VAL A 228 -5.91 16.80 -3.35
N THR A 229 -6.32 16.33 -4.54
CA THR A 229 -7.71 16.37 -5.00
C THR A 229 -8.62 15.62 -4.03
N SER A 230 -9.67 16.30 -3.57
CA SER A 230 -10.73 15.71 -2.76
C SER A 230 -11.91 15.30 -3.64
N SER A 231 -12.56 14.21 -3.29
CA SER A 231 -13.92 13.87 -3.74
C SER A 231 -14.88 14.21 -2.61
N SER A 232 -15.95 14.97 -2.89
CA SER A 232 -17.05 15.19 -1.96
C SER A 232 -18.22 14.24 -2.28
N GLY A 233 -18.87 13.71 -1.25
CA GLY A 233 -20.03 12.83 -1.40
C GLY A 233 -21.13 13.16 -0.38
N GLY A 234 -22.39 13.08 -0.83
CA GLY A 234 -23.57 13.53 -0.07
C GLY A 234 -24.24 12.46 0.81
N ILE A 235 -23.48 11.53 1.40
CA ILE A 235 -24.05 10.56 2.36
C ILE A 235 -23.02 10.27 3.45
N ALA A 236 -23.22 10.86 4.62
CA ALA A 236 -22.47 10.55 5.83
C ALA A 236 -23.47 10.39 7.01
N PRO A 237 -23.06 9.87 8.19
CA PRO A 237 -23.93 9.66 9.35
C PRO A 237 -24.68 10.95 9.71
N ALA A 238 -25.87 10.90 10.34
CA ALA A 238 -26.75 12.07 10.53
C ALA A 238 -26.10 13.36 11.11
N GLU A 239 -24.96 13.26 11.79
CA GLU A 239 -24.19 14.37 12.37
C GLU A 239 -23.08 14.93 11.45
N TYR A 240 -22.64 14.18 10.44
CA TYR A 240 -21.58 14.54 9.50
C TYR A 240 -22.20 14.55 8.11
N HIS A 241 -22.33 15.70 7.48
CA HIS A 241 -23.08 15.81 6.21
C HIS A 241 -22.18 15.65 4.97
N SER A 242 -20.86 15.69 5.18
CA SER A 242 -19.87 15.68 4.12
C SER A 242 -18.68 14.79 4.46
N TYR A 243 -18.03 14.25 3.44
CA TYR A 243 -16.70 13.67 3.58
C TYR A 243 -15.79 14.14 2.45
N PHE A 244 -14.48 14.13 2.73
CA PHE A 244 -13.41 14.41 1.78
C PHE A 244 -12.39 13.29 1.84
N GLU A 245 -11.85 12.87 0.70
CA GLU A 245 -10.81 11.84 0.64
C GLU A 245 -9.45 12.44 0.35
N LEU A 246 -8.52 12.19 1.26
CA LEU A 246 -7.10 12.37 1.03
C LEU A 246 -6.58 11.13 0.29
N THR A 247 -6.33 11.31 -0.99
CA THR A 247 -5.80 10.30 -1.90
C THR A 247 -4.28 10.48 -2.10
N GLY A 248 -3.64 9.71 -2.98
CA GLY A 248 -2.20 9.86 -3.25
C GLY A 248 -1.26 9.35 -2.15
N LEU A 249 -1.77 8.67 -1.11
CA LEU A 249 -0.96 8.21 0.01
C LEU A 249 -0.14 6.97 -0.37
N THR A 250 1.14 7.19 -0.63
CA THR A 250 2.12 6.09 -0.73
C THR A 250 2.59 5.69 0.68
N PRO A 251 3.24 4.52 0.86
CA PRO A 251 3.68 4.07 2.18
C PRO A 251 4.58 5.06 2.91
N LEU A 252 5.42 5.79 2.17
CA LEU A 252 6.27 6.86 2.68
C LEU A 252 5.49 8.08 3.18
N HIS A 253 4.31 8.31 2.62
CA HIS A 253 3.50 9.50 2.87
C HIS A 253 2.33 9.24 3.82
N LEU A 254 2.21 8.03 4.40
CA LEU A 254 1.15 7.70 5.36
C LEU A 254 1.21 8.55 6.64
N GLY A 255 2.41 8.99 7.02
CA GLY A 255 2.65 9.88 8.14
C GLY A 255 2.64 11.37 7.77
N ASP A 256 2.48 11.75 6.50
CA ASP A 256 2.43 13.17 6.16
C ASP A 256 1.15 13.79 6.71
N MET A 257 1.27 14.96 7.35
CA MET A 257 0.14 15.68 7.92
C MET A 257 -0.47 16.61 6.88
N TYR A 258 -1.78 16.49 6.70
CA TYR A 258 -2.55 17.28 5.73
C TYR A 258 -3.65 18.05 6.43
N LYS A 259 -3.76 19.32 6.08
CA LYS A 259 -4.77 20.24 6.57
C LYS A 259 -5.94 20.27 5.59
N LEU A 260 -7.16 20.03 6.08
CA LEU A 260 -8.38 20.24 5.28
C LEU A 260 -8.82 21.69 5.40
N SER A 261 -8.93 22.35 4.26
CA SER A 261 -9.44 23.72 4.13
C SER A 261 -10.77 23.72 3.37
N LEU A 262 -11.81 24.34 3.94
CA LEU A 262 -13.15 24.45 3.33
C LEU A 262 -13.52 25.91 3.02
N GLY A 263 -14.37 26.10 2.00
CA GLY A 263 -14.96 27.40 1.66
C GLY A 263 -13.92 28.47 1.37
N ASP A 264 -13.09 28.23 0.35
CA ASP A 264 -11.94 29.07 -0.07
C ASP A 264 -10.88 29.31 1.03
N GLY A 265 -10.78 28.39 1.99
CA GLY A 265 -9.77 28.45 3.07
C GLY A 265 -10.22 29.18 4.34
N ASN A 266 -11.48 29.60 4.40
CA ASN A 266 -12.06 30.27 5.57
C ASN A 266 -12.20 29.34 6.78
N ILE A 267 -12.34 28.04 6.55
CA ILE A 267 -12.44 27.03 7.60
C ILE A 267 -11.27 26.07 7.45
N ASN A 268 -10.57 25.82 8.55
CA ASN A 268 -9.31 25.09 8.57
C ASN A 268 -9.35 24.07 9.71
N TYR A 269 -9.22 22.80 9.36
CA TYR A 269 -9.18 21.72 10.35
C TYR A 269 -7.77 21.44 10.84
N THR A 270 -7.70 20.78 11.99
CA THR A 270 -6.43 20.23 12.50
C THR A 270 -5.84 19.26 11.47
N PRO A 271 -4.53 19.32 11.20
CA PRO A 271 -3.90 18.40 10.28
C PRO A 271 -4.10 16.93 10.67
N VAL A 272 -4.31 16.06 9.68
CA VAL A 272 -4.53 14.62 9.84
C VAL A 272 -3.62 13.83 8.90
N SER A 273 -3.31 12.60 9.29
CA SER A 273 -2.63 11.61 8.45
C SER A 273 -3.27 10.23 8.59
N ALA A 274 -2.83 9.26 7.80
CA ALA A 274 -3.25 7.87 8.00
C ALA A 274 -2.81 7.34 9.37
N LEU A 275 -1.66 7.81 9.90
CA LEU A 275 -1.18 7.46 11.23
C LEU A 275 -1.99 8.10 12.37
N THR A 276 -2.72 9.19 12.12
CA THR A 276 -3.72 9.71 13.06
C THR A 276 -4.81 8.68 13.35
N TRP A 277 -5.23 7.91 12.33
CA TRP A 277 -6.19 6.82 12.54
C TRP A 277 -5.59 5.70 13.38
N SER A 278 -4.36 5.26 13.07
CA SER A 278 -3.67 4.25 13.88
C SER A 278 -3.48 4.70 15.34
N GLN A 279 -3.12 5.96 15.55
CA GLN A 279 -2.96 6.55 16.88
C GLN A 279 -4.27 6.46 17.68
N ARG A 280 -5.40 6.83 17.07
CA ARG A 280 -6.72 6.79 17.71
C ARG A 280 -7.15 5.38 18.07
N VAL A 281 -6.94 4.41 17.16
CA VAL A 281 -7.27 3.02 17.43
C VAL A 281 -6.42 2.48 18.58
N LEU A 282 -5.10 2.69 18.55
CA LEU A 282 -4.19 2.07 19.51
C LEU A 282 -4.17 2.74 20.89
N ASN A 283 -4.60 4.01 21.00
CA ASN A 283 -4.68 4.76 22.26
C ASN A 283 -6.12 5.03 22.71
N SER A 284 -7.11 4.42 22.08
CA SER A 284 -8.52 4.51 22.47
C SER A 284 -8.71 3.97 23.89
N THR A 285 -9.46 4.69 24.71
CA THR A 285 -9.95 4.18 26.02
C THR A 285 -11.07 3.16 25.83
N ASP A 286 -11.77 3.20 24.71
CA ASP A 286 -12.81 2.23 24.35
C ASP A 286 -12.19 0.95 23.79
N GLN A 287 -12.87 -0.19 24.02
CA GLN A 287 -12.45 -1.48 23.51
C GLN A 287 -12.52 -1.50 21.98
N GLN A 288 -11.34 -1.53 21.34
CA GLN A 288 -11.23 -1.72 19.90
C GLN A 288 -11.32 -3.19 19.52
N SER A 289 -11.87 -3.48 18.34
CA SER A 289 -11.84 -4.83 17.78
C SER A 289 -10.40 -5.25 17.46
N THR A 290 -10.11 -6.54 17.56
CA THR A 290 -8.81 -7.10 17.15
C THR A 290 -8.43 -6.71 15.72
N ARG A 291 -9.42 -6.66 14.81
CA ARG A 291 -9.23 -6.20 13.43
C ARG A 291 -8.73 -4.77 13.32
N ASN A 292 -9.35 -3.85 14.04
CA ASN A 292 -8.92 -2.45 14.06
C ASN A 292 -7.49 -2.37 14.58
N ILE A 293 -7.19 -3.05 15.70
CA ILE A 293 -5.85 -3.06 16.30
C ILE A 293 -4.82 -3.61 15.32
N ASN A 294 -5.10 -4.76 14.69
CA ASN A 294 -4.20 -5.40 13.75
C ASN A 294 -3.94 -4.51 12.52
N MET A 295 -4.99 -3.92 11.95
CA MET A 295 -4.87 -3.02 10.83
C MET A 295 -4.08 -1.74 11.19
N ALA A 296 -4.30 -1.18 12.38
CA ALA A 296 -3.55 -0.01 12.86
C ALA A 296 -2.06 -0.29 13.04
N LYS A 297 -1.71 -1.46 13.60
CA LYS A 297 -0.32 -1.92 13.73
C LYS A 297 0.31 -2.21 12.36
N ALA A 298 -0.41 -2.86 11.46
CA ALA A 298 0.06 -3.18 10.11
C ALA A 298 0.32 -1.91 9.28
N LEU A 299 -0.56 -0.90 9.37
CA LEU A 299 -0.37 0.39 8.71
C LEU A 299 0.90 1.12 9.21
N TYR A 300 1.12 1.12 10.53
CA TYR A 300 2.33 1.71 11.10
C TYR A 300 3.59 0.94 10.69
N ALA A 301 3.56 -0.39 10.74
CA ALA A 301 4.65 -1.25 10.28
C ALA A 301 5.02 -0.95 8.83
N TYR A 302 4.01 -0.81 7.97
CA TYR A 302 4.16 -0.50 6.55
C TYR A 302 4.81 0.87 6.32
N TYR A 303 4.36 1.91 7.02
CA TYR A 303 4.98 3.23 7.01
C TYR A 303 6.44 3.20 7.50
N ALA A 304 6.69 2.55 8.65
CA ALA A 304 8.01 2.52 9.27
C ALA A 304 9.02 1.78 8.38
N ALA A 305 8.63 0.63 7.84
CA ALA A 305 9.47 -0.15 6.93
C ALA A 305 9.76 0.61 5.63
N ALA A 306 8.78 1.34 5.08
CA ALA A 306 8.99 2.16 3.90
C ALA A 306 10.03 3.27 4.16
N ASN A 307 9.94 3.96 5.29
CA ASN A 307 10.91 4.98 5.67
C ASN A 307 12.32 4.39 5.83
N GLU A 308 12.45 3.26 6.52
CA GLU A 308 13.74 2.57 6.66
C GLU A 308 14.29 2.13 5.29
N TYR A 309 13.44 1.58 4.42
CA TYR A 309 13.82 1.17 3.06
C TYR A 309 14.30 2.33 2.19
N SER A 310 13.64 3.49 2.28
CA SER A 310 13.98 4.67 1.46
C SER A 310 15.43 5.16 1.67
N THR A 311 16.01 4.88 2.83
CA THR A 311 17.41 5.21 3.13
C THR A 311 18.41 4.40 2.32
N LEU A 312 18.00 3.30 1.67
CA LEU A 312 18.86 2.51 0.77
C LEU A 312 19.15 3.22 -0.56
N GLY A 313 18.31 4.18 -0.97
CA GLY A 313 18.48 4.94 -2.20
C GLY A 313 19.25 6.26 -2.03
N GLN A 314 19.73 6.56 -0.82
CA GLN A 314 20.46 7.81 -0.50
C GLN A 314 21.94 7.58 -0.14
N SER A 315 22.47 6.37 -0.35
CA SER A 315 23.85 5.98 -0.05
C SER A 315 24.68 5.75 -1.30
#